data_AF-A0A9E3B1A6-F1
#
_entry.id   AF-A0A9E3B1A6-F1
#
_cell.length_a   1.000
_cell.length_b   1.000
_cell.length_c   1.000
_cell.angle_alpha   90.00
_cell.angle_beta   90.00
_cell.angle_gamma   90.00
#
_symmetry.space_group_name_H-M   'P 1'
#
loop_
_entity.id
_entity.type
_entity.pdbx_description
1 polymer ?
#
loop_
_entity_poly.entity_id
_entity_poly.type
_entity_poly.pdbx_seq_one_letter_code
_entity_poly.pdbx_strand_id
1 'polypeptide(L)'
;MSTTLYNTGLAEQIDSTLVQEAMALIGPAQRIALLAHEHPDGDCLGSALGFAHILQAMGKVCVPACADPAPKSFAFLPGIETLQNTLGD
;
A
#
# COMPACT_ATOMS: atom_id res chain seq x y z
N MET A 1 -12.18 29.38 0.80
CA MET A 1 -12.82 28.36 -0.07
C MET A 1 -11.70 27.44 -0.52
N SER A 2 -11.54 26.18 -0.14
CA SER A 2 -12.38 25.18 0.50
C SER A 2 -11.49 24.43 1.50
N THR A 3 -11.84 24.41 2.78
CA THR A 3 -11.13 23.61 3.78
C THR A 3 -11.65 22.19 3.64
N THR A 4 -10.87 21.33 2.99
CA THR A 4 -11.14 19.89 2.87
C THR A 4 -11.50 19.34 4.25
N LEU A 5 -12.70 18.78 4.37
CA LEU A 5 -13.14 18.03 5.55
C LEU A 5 -12.22 16.80 5.67
N TYR A 6 -11.11 16.94 6.39
CA TYR A 6 -10.39 15.77 6.88
C TYR A 6 -11.38 15.00 7.75
N ASN A 7 -11.61 13.74 7.40
CA ASN A 7 -12.43 12.82 8.20
C ASN A 7 -11.71 12.59 9.54
N THR A 8 -12.01 13.41 10.55
CA THR A 8 -11.35 13.44 11.87
C THR A 8 -11.43 12.08 12.58
N GLY A 9 -12.45 11.27 12.30
CA GLY A 9 -12.63 9.97 12.93
C GLY A 9 -11.53 8.95 12.65
N LEU A 10 -10.82 9.01 11.51
CA LEU A 10 -9.69 8.10 11.24
C LEU A 10 -8.40 8.54 11.94
N ALA A 11 -8.16 9.85 12.02
CA ALA A 11 -7.00 10.40 12.71
C ALA A 11 -7.08 10.17 14.23
N GLU A 12 -8.27 10.03 14.78
CA GLU A 12 -8.51 9.69 16.20
C GLU A 12 -8.33 8.19 16.50
N GLN A 13 -8.34 7.32 15.48
CA GLN A 13 -8.25 5.86 15.65
C GLN A 13 -6.84 5.31 15.47
N ILE A 14 -5.92 6.09 14.91
CA ILE A 14 -4.55 5.66 14.63
C ILE A 14 -3.60 6.45 15.54
N ASP A 15 -2.79 5.73 16.33
CA ASP A 15 -1.80 6.35 17.21
C ASP A 15 -0.80 7.16 16.38
N SER A 16 -0.80 8.48 16.59
CA SER A 16 0.10 9.40 15.88
C SER A 16 1.57 9.05 16.08
N THR A 17 1.93 8.45 17.21
CA THR A 17 3.31 8.02 17.50
C THR A 17 3.73 6.91 16.55
N LEU A 18 2.90 5.89 16.38
CA LEU A 18 3.17 4.78 15.44
C LEU A 18 3.24 5.29 13.99
N VAL A 19 2.43 6.28 13.62
CA VAL A 19 2.51 6.92 12.30
C VAL A 19 3.86 7.61 12.12
N GLN A 20 4.33 8.36 13.11
CA GLN A 20 5.64 9.03 13.04
C GLN A 20 6.79 8.01 12.95
N GLU A 21 6.72 6.91 13.71
CA GLU A 21 7.71 5.83 13.65
C GLU A 21 7.73 5.15 12.28
N ALA A 22 6.56 4.83 11.71
CA ALA A 22 6.45 4.27 10.36
C ALA A 22 7.02 5.25 9.32
N MET A 23 6.70 6.54 9.42
CA MET A 23 7.21 7.57 8.51
C MET A 23 8.73 7.77 8.64
N ALA A 24 9.31 7.57 9.82
CA ALA A 24 10.75 7.61 10.02
C ALA A 24 11.47 6.46 9.29
N LEU A 25 10.79 5.32 9.09
CA LEU A 25 11.30 4.20 8.29
C LEU A 25 11.05 4.42 6.79
N ILE A 26 9.84 4.85 6.42
CA ILE A 26 9.42 5.02 5.03
C ILE A 26 10.14 6.20 4.37
N GLY A 27 10.32 7.30 5.09
CA GLY A 27 10.93 8.55 4.61
C GLY A 27 12.25 8.32 3.86
N PRO A 28 13.29 7.76 4.50
CA PRO A 28 14.59 7.53 3.86
C PRO A 28 14.60 6.35 2.87
N ALA A 29 13.66 5.40 2.98
CA ALA A 29 13.63 4.22 2.10
C ALA A 29 13.34 4.59 0.65
N GLN A 30 14.16 4.07 -0.28
CA GLN A 30 14.02 4.28 -1.73
C GLN A 30 13.33 3.10 -2.43
N ARG A 31 13.54 1.88 -1.92
CA ARG A 31 12.97 0.64 -2.44
C ARG A 31 12.18 -0.04 -1.33
N ILE A 32 10.89 -0.29 -1.56
CA ILE A 32 9.97 -0.84 -0.56
C ILE A 32 9.22 -2.02 -1.17
N ALA A 33 9.29 -3.18 -0.51
CA ALA A 33 8.42 -4.31 -0.81
C ALA A 33 7.16 -4.21 0.07
N LEU A 34 5.98 -4.34 -0.53
CA LEU A 34 4.70 -4.42 0.18
C LEU A 34 4.19 -5.85 0.11
N LEU A 35 4.11 -6.51 1.26
CA LEU A 35 3.73 -7.91 1.34
C LEU A 35 2.25 -8.04 1.68
N ALA A 36 1.52 -8.71 0.81
CA ALA A 36 0.16 -9.17 1.01
C ALA A 36 0.14 -10.59 1.61
N HIS A 37 -0.92 -10.92 2.34
CA HIS A 37 -1.09 -12.28 2.89
C HIS A 37 -1.55 -13.27 1.80
N GLU A 38 -1.39 -14.57 2.08
CA GLU A 38 -1.93 -15.66 1.24
C GLU A 38 -3.45 -15.56 1.09
N HIS A 39 -4.00 -16.10 0.00
CA HIS A 39 -5.40 -15.98 -0.37
C HIS A 39 -5.91 -14.53 -0.28
N PRO A 40 -5.33 -13.59 -1.06
CA PRO A 40 -5.58 -12.18 -0.90
C PRO A 40 -7.04 -11.84 -1.26
N ASP A 41 -7.68 -11.04 -0.41
CA ASP A 41 -9.02 -10.52 -0.64
C ASP A 41 -8.97 -9.08 -1.18
N GLY A 42 -10.14 -8.45 -1.28
CA GLY A 42 -10.25 -7.09 -1.81
C GLY A 42 -9.57 -6.04 -0.93
N ASP A 43 -9.55 -6.23 0.38
CA ASP A 43 -8.90 -5.30 1.31
C ASP A 43 -7.38 -5.43 1.22
N CYS A 44 -6.88 -6.66 1.18
CA CYS A 44 -5.46 -6.95 1.03
C CYS A 44 -4.88 -6.35 -0.26
N LEU A 45 -5.51 -6.63 -1.40
CA LEU A 45 -5.07 -6.12 -2.70
C LEU A 45 -5.27 -4.61 -2.80
N GLY A 46 -6.41 -4.10 -2.33
CA GLY A 46 -6.72 -2.67 -2.35
C GLY A 46 -5.74 -1.85 -1.52
N SER A 47 -5.42 -2.31 -0.31
CA SER A 47 -4.48 -1.66 0.59
C SER A 47 -3.05 -1.71 0.05
N ALA A 48 -2.59 -2.86 -0.45
CA ALA A 48 -1.25 -2.99 -1.02
C ALA A 48 -1.06 -2.13 -2.27
N LEU A 49 -2.00 -2.19 -3.23
CA LEU A 49 -1.93 -1.41 -4.46
C LEU A 49 -2.11 0.08 -4.20
N GLY A 50 -3.09 0.46 -3.36
CA GLY A 50 -3.32 1.85 -2.99
C GLY A 50 -2.09 2.47 -2.32
N PHE A 51 -1.44 1.74 -1.42
CA PHE A 51 -0.22 2.22 -0.78
C PHE A 51 0.98 2.24 -1.73
N ALA A 52 1.09 1.28 -2.66
CA ALA A 52 2.09 1.32 -3.71
C ALA A 52 1.96 2.60 -4.56
N HIS A 53 0.75 2.98 -4.96
CA HIS A 53 0.50 4.23 -5.70
C HIS A 53 0.95 5.46 -4.93
N ILE A 54 0.68 5.53 -3.62
CA ILE A 54 1.13 6.63 -2.75
C ILE A 54 2.66 6.70 -2.70
N LEU A 55 3.33 5.57 -2.45
CA LEU A 55 4.79 5.53 -2.36
C LEU A 55 5.45 5.88 -3.70
N GLN A 56 4.89 5.43 -4.81
CA GLN A 56 5.34 5.81 -6.15
C GLN A 56 5.17 7.31 -6.41
N ALA A 57 4.04 7.91 -6.01
CA ALA A 57 3.83 9.36 -6.10
C ALA A 57 4.81 10.16 -5.22
N MET A 58 5.33 9.55 -4.16
CA MET A 58 6.41 10.10 -3.32
C MET A 58 7.82 9.89 -3.92
N GLY A 59 7.93 9.36 -5.14
CA GLY A 59 9.20 9.12 -5.85
C GLY A 59 9.93 7.84 -5.42
N LYS A 60 9.25 6.91 -4.74
CA LYS A 60 9.84 5.66 -4.28
C LYS A 60 9.61 4.52 -5.27
N VAL A 61 10.51 3.55 -5.30
CA VAL A 61 10.32 2.29 -6.01
C VAL A 61 9.60 1.33 -5.10
N CYS A 62 8.38 0.93 -5.48
CA CYS A 62 7.56 0.03 -4.68
C CYS A 62 7.16 -1.21 -5.48
N VAL A 63 7.25 -2.38 -4.83
CA VAL A 63 6.84 -3.67 -5.39
C VAL A 63 5.80 -4.30 -4.46
N PRO A 64 4.52 -4.34 -4.86
CA PRO A 64 3.53 -5.17 -4.19
C PRO A 64 3.78 -6.64 -4.52
N ALA A 65 3.77 -7.50 -3.51
CA ALA A 65 3.99 -8.93 -3.67
C ALA A 65 3.05 -9.75 -2.79
N CYS A 66 2.60 -10.88 -3.33
CA CYS A 66 1.72 -11.84 -2.66
C CYS A 66 2.15 -13.25 -3.05
N ALA A 67 2.21 -14.18 -2.09
CA ALA A 67 2.54 -15.57 -2.39
C ALA A 67 1.55 -16.20 -3.40
N ASP A 68 0.27 -15.84 -3.29
CA ASP A 68 -0.78 -16.33 -4.18
C ASP A 68 -1.12 -15.32 -5.29
N PRO A 69 -1.55 -15.81 -6.47
CA PRO A 69 -2.04 -14.93 -7.52
C PRO A 69 -3.33 -14.23 -7.09
N ALA A 70 -3.52 -13.00 -7.57
CA ALA A 70 -4.77 -12.29 -7.35
C ALA A 70 -5.95 -13.03 -8.02
N PRO A 71 -7.10 -13.17 -7.33
CA PRO A 71 -8.31 -13.70 -7.94
C PRO A 71 -8.72 -12.89 -9.18
N LYS A 72 -9.15 -13.58 -10.24
CA LYS A 72 -9.56 -12.95 -11.52
C LYS A 72 -10.64 -11.88 -11.36
N SER A 73 -11.48 -12.00 -10.34
CA SER A 73 -12.50 -11.00 -10.00
C SER A 73 -11.91 -9.63 -9.66
N PHE A 74 -10.64 -9.56 -9.27
CA PHE A 74 -9.93 -8.31 -8.94
C PHE A 74 -9.04 -7.80 -10.09
N ALA A 75 -9.12 -8.39 -11.29
CA ALA A 75 -8.35 -7.95 -12.45
C ALA A 75 -8.69 -6.51 -12.91
N PHE A 76 -9.76 -5.92 -12.39
CA PHE A 76 -10.13 -4.52 -12.63
C PHE A 76 -9.37 -3.52 -11.74
N LEU A 77 -8.65 -3.98 -10.71
CA LEU A 77 -7.94 -3.10 -9.80
C LEU A 77 -6.75 -2.41 -10.51
N PRO A 78 -6.61 -1.08 -10.41
CA PRO A 78 -5.51 -0.37 -11.05
C PRO A 78 -4.14 -0.79 -10.49
N GLY A 79 -3.24 -1.23 -11.36
CA GLY A 79 -1.89 -1.66 -10.99
C GLY A 79 -1.80 -3.12 -10.54
N ILE A 80 -2.88 -3.91 -10.63
CA ILE A 80 -2.88 -5.33 -10.26
C ILE A 80 -1.84 -6.14 -11.06
N GLU A 81 -1.53 -5.72 -12.28
CA GLU A 81 -0.50 -6.29 -13.14
C GLU A 81 0.92 -6.14 -12.61
N THR A 82 1.12 -5.26 -11.63
CA THR A 82 2.43 -5.05 -10.97
C THR A 82 2.65 -5.96 -9.77
N LEU A 83 1.61 -6.69 -9.33
CA LEU A 83 1.69 -7.64 -8.22
C LEU A 83 2.63 -8.79 -8.58
N GLN A 84 3.64 -9.02 -7.75
CA GLN A 84 4.61 -10.09 -7.97
C GLN A 84 4.33 -11.29 -7.06
N ASN A 85 4.45 -12.50 -7.61
CA ASN A 85 4.38 -13.72 -6.81
C ASN A 85 5.73 -14.12 -6.19
N THR A 86 6.81 -13.50 -6.65
CA THR A 86 8.17 -13.69 -6.17
C THR A 86 8.89 -12.35 -6.24
N LEU A 87 9.63 -12.00 -5.20
CA LEU A 87 10.60 -10.91 -5.28
C LEU A 87 11.85 -11.47 -5.96
N GLY A 88 12.25 -10.90 -7.09
CA GLY A 88 13.50 -11.30 -7.75
C GLY A 88 14.72 -11.02 -6.86
N ASP A 89 15.85 -11.64 -7.22
CA ASP A 89 17.17 -11.43 -6.59
C ASP A 89 17.69 -9.98 -6.79
#